data_AF-A0A0J7MMZ3-F1
#
_entry.id   AF-A0A0J7MMZ3-F1
#
_cell.length_a   1.000
_cell.length_b   1.000
_cell.length_c   1.000
_cell.angle_alpha   90.00
_cell.angle_beta   90.00
_cell.angle_gamma   90.00
#
_symmetry.space_group_name_H-M   'P 1'
#
loop_
_entity.id
_entity.type
_entity.pdbx_description
1 polymer ?
#
loop_
_entity_poly.entity_id
_entity_poly.type
_entity_poly.pdbx_seq_one_letter_code
_entity_poly.pdbx_strand_id
1 'polypeptide(L)'
;VEHSCFANLDDSTEAIYVVETDRVYRGTAANVEQVQENVDGTDHEQSSSVSDNKKGRNKEDKQWADYDELLIDAVMKRPCLWNHTIPVKQRSPLVIKEAWIEIASELNGKFEIEMIKKR
;
A
#
# COMPACT_ATOMS: atom_id res chain seq x y z
N VAL A 1 -5.22 33.87 -2.90
CA VAL A 1 -3.91 33.19 -2.75
C VAL A 1 -3.91 32.06 -3.74
N GLU A 2 -3.26 32.22 -4.88
CA GLU A 2 -3.09 31.13 -5.84
C GLU A 2 -1.86 30.33 -5.42
N HIS A 3 -2.07 29.07 -5.07
CA HIS A 3 -0.97 28.14 -4.81
C HIS A 3 -0.66 27.39 -6.10
N SER A 4 0.61 27.30 -6.48
CA SER A 4 1.04 26.56 -7.67
C SER A 4 0.59 25.09 -7.68
N CYS A 5 0.33 24.52 -6.49
CA CYS A 5 -0.26 23.19 -6.31
C CYS A 5 -1.64 23.04 -6.97
N PHE A 6 -2.35 24.14 -7.23
CA PHE A 6 -3.69 24.17 -7.80
C PHE A 6 -3.76 24.84 -9.18
N ALA A 7 -2.61 25.15 -9.79
CA ALA A 7 -2.56 25.83 -11.08
C ALA A 7 -3.16 25.01 -12.25
N ASN A 8 -3.33 23.70 -12.07
CA ASN A 8 -3.99 22.81 -13.03
C ASN A 8 -5.38 22.36 -12.57
N LEU A 9 -5.90 22.94 -11.48
CA LEU A 9 -7.28 22.70 -11.07
C LEU A 9 -8.17 23.75 -11.70
N ASP A 10 -9.08 23.30 -12.54
CA ASP A 10 -10.17 24.13 -13.04
C ASP A 10 -11.47 23.73 -12.33
N ASP A 11 -11.73 24.37 -11.19
CA ASP A 11 -12.93 24.14 -10.38
C ASP A 11 -14.23 24.55 -11.10
N SER A 12 -14.13 25.19 -12.28
CA SER A 12 -15.28 25.61 -13.09
C SER A 12 -15.76 24.50 -14.04
N THR A 13 -14.90 23.55 -14.39
CA THR A 13 -15.17 22.48 -15.37
C THR A 13 -15.00 21.07 -14.83
N GLU A 14 -14.20 20.87 -13.78
CA GLU A 14 -14.00 19.57 -13.15
C GLU A 14 -14.99 19.34 -11.99
N ALA A 15 -15.62 18.16 -11.96
CA ALA A 15 -16.49 17.73 -10.87
C ALA A 15 -16.16 16.31 -10.42
N ILE A 16 -16.67 15.94 -9.24
CA ILE A 16 -16.55 14.60 -8.67
C ILE A 16 -17.82 13.81 -8.98
N TYR A 17 -17.67 12.66 -9.62
CA TYR A 17 -18.76 11.77 -9.99
C TYR A 17 -18.64 10.45 -9.24
N VAL A 18 -19.79 9.95 -8.77
CA VAL A 18 -19.90 8.62 -8.17
C VAL A 18 -20.49 7.69 -9.22
N VAL A 19 -19.73 6.65 -9.58
CA VAL A 19 -20.21 5.58 -10.46
C VAL A 19 -20.87 4.51 -9.59
N GLU A 20 -21.89 3.83 -10.11
CA GLU A 20 -22.69 2.79 -9.44
C GLU A 20 -21.89 1.62 -8.80
N THR A 21 -20.57 1.58 -8.99
CA THR A 21 -19.64 0.57 -8.46
C THR A 21 -18.87 1.02 -7.21
N ASP A 22 -19.38 1.99 -6.43
CA ASP A 22 -18.70 2.62 -5.29
C ASP A 22 -17.34 3.25 -5.65
N ARG A 23 -17.16 3.62 -6.92
CA ARG A 23 -15.95 4.27 -7.42
C ARG A 23 -16.20 5.74 -7.67
N VAL A 24 -15.24 6.56 -7.26
CA VAL A 24 -15.30 8.02 -7.39
C VAL A 24 -14.27 8.46 -8.42
N TYR A 25 -14.72 9.24 -9.40
CA TYR A 25 -13.87 9.79 -10.46
C TYR A 25 -13.93 11.32 -10.44
N ARG A 26 -12.78 11.96 -10.63
CA ARG A 26 -12.69 13.40 -10.88
C ARG A 26 -12.47 13.62 -12.37
N GLY A 27 -13.31 14.43 -13.01
CA GLY A 27 -13.18 14.70 -14.43
C GLY A 27 -14.17 15.74 -14.92
N THR A 28 -14.16 16.00 -16.22
CA THR A 28 -15.12 16.89 -16.91
C THR A 28 -16.32 16.09 -17.40
N ALA A 29 -17.48 16.74 -17.55
CA ALA A 29 -18.70 16.09 -18.06
C ALA A 29 -18.50 15.34 -19.39
N ALA A 30 -17.59 15.80 -20.26
CA ALA A 30 -17.25 15.15 -21.54
C ALA A 30 -16.54 13.78 -21.41
N ASN A 31 -16.00 13.43 -20.24
CA ASN A 31 -15.30 12.15 -20.01
C ASN A 31 -16.22 11.08 -19.40
N VAL A 32 -17.44 11.43 -19.01
CA VAL A 32 -18.38 10.51 -18.34
C VAL A 32 -19.04 9.55 -19.35
N GLU A 33 -19.20 9.95 -20.62
CA GLU A 33 -19.87 9.13 -21.65
C GLU A 33 -19.03 7.94 -22.18
N GLN A 34 -17.72 7.89 -21.96
CA GLN A 34 -16.89 6.77 -22.45
C GLN A 34 -16.90 5.52 -21.56
N VAL A 35 -17.64 5.53 -20.44
CA VAL A 35 -17.70 4.39 -19.51
C VAL A 35 -18.91 3.46 -19.77
N GLN A 36 -19.83 3.84 -20.68
CA GLN A 36 -21.14 3.20 -20.78
C GLN A 36 -21.35 2.25 -21.98
N GLU A 37 -20.36 2.04 -22.84
CA GLU A 37 -20.44 1.09 -23.96
C GLU A 37 -19.34 0.03 -23.86
N ASN A 38 -19.56 -0.98 -23.01
CA ASN A 38 -18.97 -2.33 -23.10
C ASN A 38 -19.69 -3.24 -22.09
N VAL A 39 -21.00 -3.42 -22.26
CA VAL A 39 -21.76 -4.47 -21.57
C VAL A 39 -22.49 -5.27 -22.65
N ASP A 40 -21.78 -6.20 -23.27
CA ASP A 40 -22.40 -7.35 -23.94
C ASP A 40 -21.96 -8.59 -23.17
N GLY A 41 -22.97 -9.31 -22.66
CA GLY A 41 -22.79 -10.40 -21.72
C GLY A 41 -22.32 -11.69 -22.39
N THR A 42 -21.56 -12.49 -21.66
CA THR A 42 -21.61 -13.94 -21.81
C THR A 42 -21.35 -14.57 -20.46
N ASP A 43 -22.36 -15.24 -19.92
CA ASP A 43 -22.25 -16.12 -18.76
C ASP A 43 -21.21 -17.20 -19.04
N HIS A 44 -20.08 -17.15 -18.34
CA HIS A 44 -19.20 -18.28 -18.23
C HIS A 44 -18.68 -18.35 -16.81
N GLU A 45 -19.04 -19.42 -16.13
CA GLU A 45 -18.46 -19.85 -14.86
C GLU A 45 -16.98 -20.19 -15.10
N GLN A 46 -16.15 -19.16 -15.22
CA GLN A 46 -14.74 -19.32 -15.47
C GLN A 46 -14.03 -19.32 -14.13
N SER A 47 -14.10 -20.51 -13.53
CA SER A 47 -13.08 -21.13 -12.70
C SER A 47 -11.80 -20.29 -12.63
N SER A 48 -11.42 -19.90 -11.43
CA SER A 48 -10.18 -19.21 -11.12
C SER A 48 -9.00 -19.99 -11.70
N SER A 49 -8.61 -19.68 -12.93
CA SER A 49 -7.30 -20.05 -13.45
C SER A 49 -6.34 -19.00 -12.93
N VAL A 50 -5.97 -19.16 -11.66
CA VAL A 50 -4.66 -18.73 -11.21
C VAL A 50 -3.70 -19.38 -12.20
N SER A 51 -3.20 -18.57 -13.14
CA SER A 51 -2.07 -18.98 -13.93
C SER A 51 -1.00 -19.26 -12.89
N ASP A 52 -0.65 -20.53 -12.71
CA ASP A 52 0.54 -20.97 -12.00
C ASP A 52 1.76 -20.41 -12.77
N ASN A 53 1.92 -19.08 -12.70
CA ASN A 53 3.22 -18.47 -12.75
C ASN A 53 3.88 -18.98 -11.49
N LYS A 54 4.52 -20.14 -11.63
CA LYS A 54 5.50 -20.69 -10.71
C LYS A 54 6.66 -19.69 -10.73
N LYS A 55 6.43 -18.51 -10.14
CA LYS A 55 7.43 -17.52 -9.81
C LYS A 55 8.38 -18.30 -8.94
N GLY A 56 9.51 -18.69 -9.51
CA GLY A 56 10.56 -19.35 -8.74
C GLY A 56 10.78 -18.46 -7.54
N ARG A 57 10.45 -18.97 -6.34
CA ARG A 57 10.65 -18.23 -5.08
C ARG A 57 12.06 -17.67 -5.19
N ASN A 58 12.17 -16.34 -5.14
CA ASN A 58 13.49 -15.73 -5.20
C ASN A 58 14.32 -16.35 -4.04
N LYS A 59 15.64 -16.39 -4.16
CA LYS A 59 16.46 -17.02 -3.12
C LYS A 59 16.33 -16.29 -1.76
N GLU A 60 15.88 -15.04 -1.79
CA GLU A 60 15.72 -14.13 -0.65
C GLU A 60 14.49 -14.50 0.21
N ASP A 61 13.33 -14.73 -0.39
CA ASP A 61 12.06 -15.16 0.23
C ASP A 61 12.25 -16.45 1.02
N LYS A 62 13.16 -17.32 0.55
CA LYS A 62 13.51 -18.56 1.26
C LYS A 62 14.32 -18.30 2.53
N GLN A 63 15.13 -17.23 2.56
CA GLN A 63 15.85 -16.81 3.76
C GLN A 63 14.95 -16.11 4.76
N TRP A 64 13.89 -15.43 4.31
CA TRP A 64 12.93 -14.75 5.18
C TRP A 64 11.88 -15.65 5.80
N ALA A 65 11.59 -16.81 5.20
CA ALA A 65 10.51 -17.70 5.66
C ALA A 65 10.55 -18.02 7.17
N ASP A 66 11.74 -18.20 7.74
CA ASP A 66 11.90 -18.49 9.18
C ASP A 66 11.98 -17.23 10.06
N TYR A 67 12.15 -16.05 9.46
CA TYR A 67 12.29 -14.76 10.16
C TYR A 67 11.07 -13.85 10.01
N ASP A 68 10.17 -14.13 9.07
CA ASP A 68 8.95 -13.34 8.85
C ASP A 68 8.09 -13.31 10.12
N GLU A 69 7.88 -14.47 10.76
CA GLU A 69 7.12 -14.54 12.02
C GLU A 69 7.80 -13.76 13.14
N LEU A 70 9.13 -13.85 13.25
CA LEU A 70 9.92 -13.08 14.23
C LEU A 70 9.84 -11.57 13.96
N LEU A 71 9.88 -11.16 12.69
CA LEU A 71 9.76 -9.78 12.28
C LEU A 71 8.36 -9.23 12.61
N ILE A 72 7.31 -9.99 12.28
CA ILE A 72 5.92 -9.64 12.57
C ILE A 72 5.75 -9.45 14.08
N ASP A 73 6.19 -10.42 14.90
CA ASP A 73 6.11 -10.33 16.36
C ASP A 73 6.88 -9.12 16.91
N ALA A 74 8.09 -8.87 16.42
CA ALA A 74 8.93 -7.77 16.86
C ALA A 74 8.34 -6.39 16.49
N VAL A 75 7.71 -6.27 15.31
CA VAL A 75 6.98 -5.07 14.89
C VAL A 75 5.71 -4.89 15.72
N MET A 76 4.96 -5.96 15.96
CA MET A 76 3.71 -5.92 16.73
C MET A 76 3.95 -5.44 18.18
N LYS A 77 5.05 -5.86 18.81
CA LYS A 77 5.45 -5.37 20.15
C LYS A 77 5.72 -3.87 20.20
N ARG A 78 6.02 -3.22 19.07
CA ARG A 78 6.44 -1.81 18.99
C ARG A 78 5.37 -0.96 18.31
N PRO A 79 4.35 -0.51 19.05
CA PRO A 79 3.21 0.18 18.46
C PRO A 79 3.58 1.53 17.83
N CYS A 80 4.73 2.12 18.16
CA CYS A 80 5.22 3.32 17.46
C CYS A 80 5.44 3.10 15.95
N LEU A 81 5.56 1.86 15.47
CA LEU A 81 5.78 1.53 14.06
C LEU A 81 4.47 1.39 13.27
N TRP A 82 3.41 0.85 13.87
CA TRP A 82 2.16 0.53 13.16
C TRP A 82 0.92 1.24 13.71
N ASN A 83 0.92 1.68 14.98
CA ASN A 83 -0.25 2.28 15.60
C ASN A 83 -0.37 3.77 15.25
N HIS A 84 -1.32 4.08 14.36
CA HIS A 84 -1.62 5.45 13.92
C HIS A 84 -2.39 6.29 14.94
N THR A 85 -2.91 5.68 16.01
CA THR A 85 -3.58 6.42 17.10
C THR A 85 -2.59 7.08 18.05
N ILE A 86 -1.31 6.68 18.01
CA ILE A 86 -0.26 7.29 18.83
C ILE A 86 0.03 8.71 18.30
N PRO A 87 0.02 9.74 19.18
CA PRO A 87 0.35 11.09 18.78
C PRO A 87 1.73 11.22 18.14
N VAL A 88 1.86 12.10 17.15
CA VAL A 88 3.12 12.35 16.41
C VAL A 88 4.29 12.67 17.35
N LYS A 89 4.02 13.34 18.48
CA LYS A 89 5.04 13.64 19.50
C LYS A 89 5.70 12.39 20.09
N GLN A 90 4.97 11.28 20.19
CA GLN A 90 5.47 9.99 20.68
C GLN A 90 6.02 9.10 19.56
N ARG A 91 5.65 9.36 18.29
CA ARG A 91 6.26 8.75 17.09
C ARG A 91 7.38 9.62 16.55
N SER A 92 8.26 10.10 17.43
CA SER A 92 9.36 10.94 17.00
C SER A 92 10.30 10.14 16.07
N PRO A 93 10.99 10.80 15.13
CA PRO A 93 11.92 10.11 14.22
C PRO A 93 13.01 9.33 14.96
N LEU A 94 13.39 9.77 16.16
CA LEU A 94 14.36 9.08 17.02
C LEU A 94 13.78 7.76 17.54
N VAL A 95 12.56 7.80 18.09
CA VAL A 95 11.87 6.61 18.62
C VAL A 95 11.66 5.57 17.51
N ILE A 96 11.30 6.02 16.30
CA ILE A 96 11.13 5.11 15.15
C ILE A 96 12.48 4.47 14.77
N LYS A 97 13.57 5.25 14.73
CA LYS A 97 14.90 4.72 14.41
C LYS A 97 15.37 3.70 15.46
N GLU A 98 15.22 4.03 16.74
CA GLU A 98 15.57 3.12 17.84
C GLU A 98 14.76 1.82 17.76
N ALA A 99 13.45 1.90 17.54
CA ALA A 99 12.60 0.73 17.37
C ALA A 99 13.07 -0.21 16.24
N TRP A 100 13.50 0.34 15.10
CA TRP A 100 14.05 -0.48 14.00
C TRP A 100 15.42 -1.09 14.32
N ILE A 101 16.28 -0.38 15.05
CA ILE A 101 17.58 -0.89 15.51
C ILE A 101 17.37 -2.08 16.47
N GLU A 102 16.40 -1.95 17.38
CA GLU A 102 16.07 -3.05 18.28
C GLU A 102 15.52 -4.27 17.54
N ILE A 103 14.63 -4.07 16.56
CA ILE A 103 14.11 -5.17 15.72
C ILE A 103 15.25 -5.86 14.97
N ALA A 104 16.19 -5.10 14.39
CA ALA A 104 17.36 -5.67 13.72
C ALA A 104 18.24 -6.49 14.68
N SER A 105 18.35 -6.05 15.93
CA SER A 105 19.07 -6.76 16.99
C SER A 105 18.32 -8.05 17.41
N GLU A 106 16.99 -8.01 17.50
CA GLU A 106 16.11 -9.15 17.81
C GLU A 106 16.15 -10.20 16.68
N LEU A 107 16.31 -9.77 15.43
CA LEU A 107 16.58 -10.60 14.24
C LEU A 107 18.05 -11.03 14.13
N ASN A 108 18.78 -11.01 15.24
CA ASN A 108 20.13 -11.53 15.38
C ASN A 108 21.16 -10.82 14.48
N GLY A 109 20.87 -9.59 14.03
CA GLY A 109 21.73 -8.76 13.19
C GLY A 109 21.96 -9.33 11.78
N LYS A 110 21.15 -10.29 11.33
CA LYS A 110 21.35 -10.98 10.04
C LYS A 110 20.94 -10.15 8.82
N PHE A 111 20.08 -9.16 9.03
CA PHE A 111 19.52 -8.32 7.98
C PHE A 111 19.86 -6.87 8.25
N GLU A 112 20.17 -6.13 7.18
CA GLU A 112 20.29 -4.68 7.27
C GLU A 112 18.92 -4.05 7.56
N ILE A 113 18.91 -2.95 8.32
CA ILE A 113 17.68 -2.23 8.68
C ILE A 113 16.87 -1.85 7.43
N GLU A 114 17.54 -1.50 6.32
CA GLU A 114 16.85 -1.18 5.06
C GLU A 114 16.13 -2.39 4.46
N MET A 115 16.70 -3.59 4.57
CA MET A 115 16.06 -4.82 4.11
C MET A 115 14.86 -5.16 4.99
N ILE A 116 15.00 -5.04 6.31
CA ILE A 116 13.93 -5.26 7.28
C ILE A 116 12.75 -4.32 7.04
N LYS A 117 13.01 -3.05 6.75
CA LYS A 117 11.96 -2.06 6.48
C LYS A 117 11.23 -2.27 5.15
N LYS A 118 11.88 -2.91 4.19
CA LYS A 118 11.31 -3.20 2.86
C LYS A 118 10.49 -4.50 2.86
N ARG A 119 10.81 -5.42 3.77
CA ARG A 119 10.19 -6.74 3.86
C ARG A 119 8.72 -6.65 4.26
#